data_AF-A0A8H3E135-F1
#
_entry.id   AF-A0A8H3E135-F1
#
_cell.length_a   1.000
_cell.length_b   1.000
_cell.length_c   1.000
_cell.angle_alpha   90.00
_cell.angle_beta   90.00
_cell.angle_gamma   90.00
#
_symmetry.space_group_name_H-M   'P 1'
#
loop_
_entity.id
_entity.type
_entity.pdbx_description
1 polymer ?
#
loop_
_entity_poly.entity_id
_entity_poly.type
_entity_poly.pdbx_seq_one_letter_code
_entity_poly.pdbx_strand_id
1 'polypeptide(L)'
;MGWENIMPFHGYDEEWKLYRRYANQGFNKKTVAKYHAGQTKDVHIFLQRLVLNPANFAQEFNMLLGKIIMRVTYGYPVTNANDPHVSSSDEAIELLRHVAMMGNYLVDSYPFLRHLPEWLPGMGFKAKAREWSSLPNKMADVPFEWTKKQMVKYFPS
;
A
#
# COMPACT_ATOMS: atom_id res chain seq x y z
N MET A 1 9.47 -11.08 7.72
CA MET A 1 8.43 -11.45 6.74
C MET A 1 8.38 -10.40 5.61
N GLY A 2 9.46 -9.65 5.35
CA GLY A 2 9.48 -8.56 4.36
C GLY A 2 8.83 -7.26 4.87
N TRP A 3 7.83 -7.38 5.74
CA TRP A 3 7.09 -6.26 6.34
C TRP A 3 7.93 -5.35 7.23
N GLU A 4 8.97 -5.89 7.87
CA GLU A 4 9.94 -5.13 8.68
C GLU A 4 10.58 -3.97 7.91
N ASN A 5 10.67 -4.04 6.58
CA ASN A 5 11.23 -2.97 5.75
C ASN A 5 10.22 -1.85 5.44
N ILE A 6 8.95 -1.99 5.85
CA ILE A 6 7.92 -0.95 5.68
C ILE A 6 7.79 -0.17 6.99
N MET A 7 7.92 1.15 6.89
CA MET A 7 7.95 2.07 8.04
C MET A 7 6.92 1.81 9.15
N PRO A 8 5.62 1.52 8.89
CA PRO A 8 4.65 1.26 9.97
C PRO A 8 4.94 0.01 10.82
N PHE A 9 5.71 -0.94 10.29
CA PHE A 9 6.04 -2.20 10.94
C PHE A 9 7.52 -2.31 11.34
N HIS A 10 8.31 -1.31 11.01
CA HIS A 10 9.71 -1.24 11.40
C HIS A 10 9.81 -0.88 12.89
N GLY A 11 10.71 -1.55 13.61
CA GLY A 11 10.99 -1.26 15.01
C GLY A 11 11.55 0.14 15.19
N TYR A 12 11.47 0.73 16.39
CA TYR A 12 12.03 2.06 16.60
C TYR A 12 13.57 2.02 16.62
N ASP A 13 14.21 2.61 15.62
CA ASP A 13 15.65 2.79 15.51
C ASP A 13 16.01 4.03 14.64
N GLU A 14 17.28 4.16 14.24
CA GLU A 14 17.73 5.26 13.37
C GLU A 14 17.16 5.17 11.95
N GLU A 15 16.90 3.97 11.44
CA GLU A 15 16.32 3.76 10.12
C GLU A 15 14.83 4.18 10.11
N TRP A 16 14.07 3.83 11.16
CA TRP A 16 12.72 4.33 11.35
C TRP A 16 12.65 5.86 11.38
N LYS A 17 13.56 6.51 12.13
CA LYS A 17 13.64 7.97 12.21
C LYS A 17 13.87 8.59 10.83
N LEU A 18 14.72 7.96 10.02
CA LEU A 18 14.99 8.37 8.66
C LEU A 18 13.75 8.24 7.77
N TYR A 19 13.07 7.09 7.79
CA TYR A 19 11.79 6.90 7.08
C TYR A 19 10.75 7.92 7.49
N ARG A 20 10.60 8.17 8.80
CA ARG A 20 9.66 9.15 9.32
C ARG A 20 9.98 10.55 8.85
N ARG A 21 11.27 10.93 8.80
CA ARG A 21 11.71 12.23 8.30
C ARG A 21 11.33 12.44 6.84
N TYR A 22 11.60 11.47 5.97
CA TYR A 22 11.25 11.55 4.54
C TYR A 22 9.74 11.56 4.32
N ALA A 23 8.99 10.67 5.00
CA ALA A 23 7.54 10.66 4.93
C ALA A 23 6.95 12.02 5.35
N ASN A 24 7.47 12.64 6.41
CA ASN A 24 6.99 13.93 6.87
C ASN A 24 7.27 15.08 5.87
N GLN A 25 8.27 14.98 5.01
CA GLN A 25 8.48 15.97 3.94
C GLN A 25 7.33 15.93 2.91
N GLY A 26 6.83 14.73 2.58
CA GLY A 26 5.67 14.54 1.70
C GLY A 26 4.32 14.78 2.38
N PHE A 27 4.21 14.50 3.68
CA PHE A 27 2.93 14.49 4.41
C PHE A 27 2.79 15.56 5.50
N ASN A 28 3.66 16.57 5.56
CA ASN A 28 3.44 17.71 6.45
C ASN A 28 2.23 18.54 6.01
N LYS A 29 1.72 19.37 6.93
CA LYS A 29 0.54 20.22 6.73
C LYS A 29 0.57 21.05 5.45
N LYS A 30 1.74 21.59 5.08
CA LYS A 30 1.90 22.44 3.89
C LYS A 30 1.87 21.61 2.60
N THR A 31 2.53 20.46 2.58
CA THR A 31 2.57 19.60 1.39
C THR A 31 1.20 18.95 1.14
N VAL A 32 0.52 18.47 2.18
CA VAL A 32 -0.79 17.81 2.05
C VAL A 32 -1.84 18.72 1.42
N ALA A 33 -1.79 20.03 1.69
CA ALA A 33 -2.70 20.99 1.08
C ALA A 33 -2.68 20.96 -0.47
N LYS A 34 -1.54 20.60 -1.08
CA LYS A 34 -1.41 20.48 -2.54
C LYS A 34 -2.18 19.30 -3.11
N TYR A 35 -2.51 18.29 -2.30
CA TYR A 35 -3.21 17.09 -2.74
C TYR A 35 -4.74 17.27 -2.76
N HIS A 36 -5.28 18.25 -2.04
CA HIS A 36 -6.72 18.43 -1.86
C HIS A 36 -7.48 18.59 -3.18
N ALA A 37 -6.99 19.40 -4.11
CA ALA A 37 -7.67 19.57 -5.39
C ALA A 37 -7.82 18.24 -6.16
N GLY A 38 -6.77 17.41 -6.16
CA GLY A 38 -6.79 16.09 -6.78
C GLY A 38 -7.70 15.11 -6.04
N GLN A 39 -7.65 15.10 -4.71
CA GLN A 39 -8.52 14.26 -3.87
C GLN A 39 -9.99 14.60 -4.06
N THR A 40 -10.33 15.89 -4.02
CA THR A 40 -11.70 16.38 -4.25
C THR A 40 -12.22 15.93 -5.62
N LYS A 41 -11.40 16.05 -6.67
CA LYS A 41 -11.76 15.58 -8.01
C LYS A 41 -12.05 14.07 -8.03
N ASP A 42 -11.19 13.27 -7.41
CA ASP A 42 -11.38 11.82 -7.40
C ASP A 42 -12.60 11.39 -6.57
N VAL A 43 -12.86 12.07 -5.45
CA VAL A 43 -14.06 11.84 -4.64
C VAL A 43 -15.32 12.16 -5.42
N HIS A 44 -15.36 13.25 -6.21
CA HIS A 44 -16.52 13.55 -7.05
C HIS A 44 -16.78 12.44 -8.08
N ILE A 45 -15.74 11.94 -8.73
CA ILE A 45 -15.84 10.82 -9.69
C ILE A 45 -16.34 9.55 -8.98
N PHE A 46 -15.79 9.24 -7.82
CA PHE A 46 -16.22 8.12 -6.98
C PHE A 46 -17.72 8.22 -6.64
N LEU A 47 -18.18 9.37 -6.16
CA LEU A 47 -19.58 9.59 -5.81
C LEU A 47 -20.51 9.45 -7.03
N GLN A 48 -20.10 9.98 -8.20
CA GLN A 48 -20.86 9.80 -9.44
C GLN A 48 -21.03 8.33 -9.81
N ARG A 49 -19.97 7.52 -9.71
CA ARG A 49 -20.03 6.08 -9.99
C ARG A 49 -20.85 5.34 -8.95
N LEU A 50 -20.73 5.71 -7.68
CA LEU A 50 -21.46 5.11 -6.58
C LEU A 50 -22.98 5.32 -6.72
N VAL A 51 -23.41 6.50 -7.16
CA VAL A 51 -24.83 6.78 -7.43
C VAL A 51 -25.38 5.86 -8.54
N LEU A 52 -24.57 5.53 -9.55
CA LEU A 52 -24.98 4.65 -10.65
C LEU A 52 -25.00 3.17 -10.24
N ASN A 53 -24.10 2.74 -9.34
CA ASN A 53 -24.03 1.37 -8.86
C ASN A 53 -23.63 1.29 -7.37
N PRO A 54 -24.58 1.50 -6.45
CA PRO A 54 -24.29 1.55 -5.02
C PRO A 54 -23.85 0.20 -4.44
N ALA A 55 -24.25 -0.91 -5.08
CA ALA A 55 -23.83 -2.26 -4.67
C ALA A 55 -22.31 -2.45 -4.81
N ASN A 56 -21.64 -1.64 -5.63
CA ASN A 56 -20.21 -1.73 -5.89
C ASN A 56 -19.34 -0.81 -5.03
N PHE A 57 -19.87 -0.32 -3.89
CA PHE A 57 -19.19 0.62 -3.00
C PHE A 57 -17.74 0.21 -2.69
N ALA A 58 -17.55 -1.05 -2.27
CA ALA A 58 -16.25 -1.53 -1.83
C ALA A 58 -15.21 -1.40 -2.95
N GLN A 59 -15.54 -1.84 -4.17
CA GLN A 59 -14.63 -1.78 -5.32
C GLN A 59 -14.33 -0.34 -5.74
N GLU A 60 -15.33 0.54 -5.78
CA GLU A 60 -15.13 1.94 -6.17
C GLU A 60 -14.32 2.73 -5.12
N PHE A 61 -14.53 2.45 -3.83
CA PHE A 61 -13.78 3.08 -2.74
C PHE A 61 -12.31 2.67 -2.75
N ASN A 62 -12.09 1.39 -2.98
CA ASN A 62 -10.81 0.77 -3.18
C ASN A 62 -10.03 1.39 -4.35
N MET A 63 -10.67 1.55 -5.50
CA MET A 63 -10.11 2.23 -6.66
C MET A 63 -9.77 3.70 -6.37
N LEU A 64 -10.63 4.41 -5.63
CA LEU A 64 -10.37 5.77 -5.18
C LEU A 64 -9.09 5.86 -4.33
N LEU A 65 -8.94 4.97 -3.32
CA LEU A 65 -7.76 4.94 -2.46
C LEU A 65 -6.49 4.64 -3.25
N GLY A 66 -6.49 3.60 -4.09
CA GLY A 66 -5.36 3.22 -4.93
C GLY A 66 -4.90 4.38 -5.82
N LYS A 67 -5.85 5.05 -6.48
CA LYS A 67 -5.59 6.23 -7.31
C LYS A 67 -4.95 7.38 -6.54
N ILE A 68 -5.46 7.69 -5.34
CA ILE A 68 -4.90 8.78 -4.51
C ILE A 68 -3.48 8.43 -4.06
N ILE A 69 -3.27 7.22 -3.54
CA ILE A 69 -1.96 6.77 -3.04
C ILE A 69 -0.93 6.83 -4.18
N MET A 70 -1.21 6.17 -5.31
CA MET A 70 -0.30 6.10 -6.46
C MET A 70 0.08 7.47 -7.00
N ARG A 71 -0.89 8.39 -7.08
CA ARG A 71 -0.62 9.76 -7.53
C ARG A 71 0.24 10.53 -6.53
N VAL A 72 -0.03 10.40 -5.24
CA VAL A 72 0.67 11.15 -4.19
C VAL A 72 2.09 10.64 -3.97
N THR A 73 2.30 9.32 -3.95
CA THR A 73 3.61 8.73 -3.63
C THR A 73 4.52 8.60 -4.85
N TYR A 74 3.97 8.26 -6.03
CA TYR A 74 4.75 7.94 -7.22
C TYR A 74 4.55 8.91 -8.38
N GLY A 75 3.61 9.86 -8.26
CA GLY A 75 3.20 10.72 -9.37
C GLY A 75 2.47 9.96 -10.48
N TYR A 76 2.02 8.74 -10.21
CA TYR A 76 1.44 7.84 -11.22
C TYR A 76 -0.06 8.17 -11.45
N PRO A 77 -0.47 8.52 -12.68
CA PRO A 77 -1.86 8.79 -12.99
C PRO A 77 -2.62 7.49 -13.28
N VAL A 78 -3.31 6.94 -12.28
CA VAL A 78 -4.22 5.81 -12.49
C VAL A 78 -5.43 6.26 -13.33
N THR A 79 -5.58 5.69 -14.53
CA THR A 79 -6.61 6.14 -15.51
C THR A 79 -7.81 5.22 -15.65
N ASN A 80 -7.65 3.91 -15.48
CA ASN A 80 -8.73 2.94 -15.67
C ASN A 80 -8.58 1.71 -14.73
N ALA A 81 -9.65 0.92 -14.60
CA ALA A 81 -9.68 -0.25 -13.71
C ALA A 81 -8.78 -1.40 -14.19
N ASN A 82 -8.38 -1.42 -15.46
CA ASN A 82 -7.56 -2.45 -16.09
C ASN A 82 -6.09 -2.02 -16.24
N ASP A 83 -5.70 -0.94 -15.56
CA ASP A 83 -4.33 -0.46 -15.59
C ASP A 83 -3.44 -1.52 -14.91
N PRO A 84 -2.30 -1.90 -15.50
CA PRO A 84 -1.40 -2.89 -14.90
C PRO A 84 -0.98 -2.53 -13.47
N HIS A 85 -0.96 -1.24 -13.13
CA HIS A 85 -0.70 -0.73 -11.79
C HIS A 85 -1.96 -0.60 -10.92
N VAL A 86 -3.14 -0.88 -11.48
CA VAL A 86 -4.45 -1.02 -10.78
C VAL A 86 -4.79 -2.46 -10.46
N SER A 87 -4.29 -3.45 -11.21
CA SER A 87 -4.19 -4.82 -10.68
C SER A 87 -3.40 -4.80 -9.36
N SER A 88 -2.39 -3.93 -9.27
CA SER A 88 -1.70 -3.64 -8.00
C SER A 88 -2.54 -2.86 -6.99
N SER A 89 -3.65 -2.22 -7.38
CA SER A 89 -4.62 -1.66 -6.43
C SER A 89 -5.42 -2.76 -5.77
N ASP A 90 -5.95 -3.74 -6.50
CA ASP A 90 -6.60 -4.93 -5.90
C ASP A 90 -5.63 -5.71 -5.00
N GLU A 91 -4.38 -5.89 -5.44
CA GLU A 91 -3.32 -6.43 -4.57
C GLU A 91 -3.00 -5.50 -3.40
N ALA A 92 -2.99 -4.18 -3.57
CA ALA A 92 -2.73 -3.21 -2.50
C ALA A 92 -3.88 -3.10 -1.50
N ILE A 93 -5.10 -3.41 -1.92
CA ILE A 93 -6.29 -3.48 -1.07
C ILE A 93 -6.30 -4.78 -0.31
N GLU A 94 -6.01 -5.91 -0.98
CA GLU A 94 -5.75 -7.16 -0.27
C GLU A 94 -4.60 -6.95 0.72
N LEU A 95 -3.55 -6.23 0.34
CA LEU A 95 -2.50 -5.84 1.25
C LEU A 95 -3.02 -4.97 2.40
N LEU A 96 -3.83 -3.94 2.15
CA LEU A 96 -4.37 -3.06 3.19
C LEU A 96 -5.28 -3.84 4.15
N ARG A 97 -6.08 -4.78 3.64
CA ARG A 97 -6.87 -5.73 4.43
C ARG A 97 -5.96 -6.59 5.30
N HIS A 98 -4.85 -7.09 4.74
CA HIS A 98 -3.89 -7.90 5.48
C HIS A 98 -3.10 -7.08 6.52
N VAL A 99 -2.69 -5.87 6.19
CA VAL A 99 -2.08 -4.90 7.12
C VAL A 99 -3.03 -4.59 8.26
N ALA A 100 -4.31 -4.35 7.97
CA ALA A 100 -5.34 -4.14 8.97
C ALA A 100 -5.60 -5.42 9.82
N MET A 101 -5.22 -6.59 9.31
CA MET A 101 -5.28 -7.87 10.03
C MET A 101 -3.97 -8.25 10.73
N MET A 102 -2.82 -7.63 10.42
CA MET A 102 -1.56 -7.82 11.15
C MET A 102 -1.77 -7.27 12.57
N GLY A 103 -1.85 -8.16 13.56
CA GLY A 103 -2.38 -7.90 14.90
C GLY A 103 -3.42 -8.92 15.36
N ASN A 104 -4.06 -9.65 14.42
CA ASN A 104 -5.08 -10.66 14.71
C ASN A 104 -4.54 -12.09 14.77
N TYR A 105 -3.24 -12.31 14.51
CA TYR A 105 -2.68 -13.66 14.53
C TYR A 105 -2.08 -13.98 15.90
N LEU A 106 -2.26 -15.22 16.37
CA LEU A 106 -1.69 -15.69 17.65
C LEU A 106 -0.17 -15.50 17.72
N VAL A 107 0.54 -15.54 16.58
CA VAL A 107 1.99 -15.29 16.53
C VAL A 107 2.36 -13.85 16.90
N ASP A 108 1.44 -12.89 16.72
CA ASP A 108 1.64 -11.49 17.09
C ASP A 108 1.65 -11.33 18.62
N SER A 109 0.89 -12.17 19.34
CA SER A 109 0.87 -12.23 20.81
C SER A 109 1.90 -13.21 21.40
N TYR A 110 2.26 -14.25 20.65
CA TYR A 110 3.13 -15.35 21.10
C TYR A 110 4.23 -15.63 20.06
N PRO A 111 5.35 -14.88 20.09
CA PRO A 111 6.40 -14.93 19.06
C PRO A 111 7.04 -16.32 18.88
N PHE A 112 7.06 -17.16 19.93
CA PHE A 112 7.62 -18.50 19.87
C PHE A 112 6.89 -19.42 18.88
N LEU A 113 5.62 -19.12 18.55
CA LEU A 113 4.85 -19.86 17.55
C LEU A 113 5.48 -19.78 16.15
N ARG A 114 6.32 -18.77 15.87
CA ARG A 114 7.08 -18.66 14.61
C ARG A 114 8.04 -19.83 14.40
N HIS A 115 8.50 -20.51 15.46
CA HIS A 115 9.48 -21.59 15.36
C HIS A 115 8.83 -22.98 15.24
N LEU A 116 7.51 -23.10 15.41
CA LEU A 116 6.82 -24.39 15.41
C LEU A 116 6.58 -24.94 14.00
N PRO A 117 6.72 -26.26 13.74
CA PRO A 117 6.53 -26.84 12.41
C PRO A 117 5.16 -26.55 11.77
N GLU A 118 5.12 -26.39 10.44
CA GLU A 118 3.89 -26.03 9.69
C GLU A 118 2.78 -27.08 9.75
N TRP A 119 3.11 -28.34 10.05
CA TRP A 119 2.16 -29.45 10.11
C TRP A 119 1.29 -29.46 11.38
N LEU A 120 1.61 -28.63 12.38
CA LEU A 120 0.86 -28.56 13.64
C LEU A 120 -0.48 -27.84 13.47
N PRO A 121 -1.54 -28.28 14.18
CA PRO A 121 -2.84 -27.61 14.16
C PRO A 121 -2.70 -26.15 14.63
N GLY A 122 -3.28 -25.22 13.88
CA GLY A 122 -3.15 -23.78 14.14
C GLY A 122 -1.95 -23.09 13.49
N MET A 123 -1.06 -23.81 12.80
CA MET A 123 0.11 -23.23 12.08
C MET A 123 -0.17 -22.84 10.62
N GLY A 124 -1.44 -22.83 10.20
CA GLY A 124 -1.84 -22.44 8.83
C GLY A 124 -1.43 -21.01 8.44
N PHE A 125 -1.11 -20.14 9.41
CA PHE A 125 -0.60 -18.80 9.14
C PHE A 125 0.79 -18.80 8.46
N LYS A 126 1.59 -19.87 8.61
CA LYS A 126 2.94 -19.94 8.04
C LYS A 126 2.95 -20.04 6.52
N ALA A 127 2.00 -20.79 5.95
CA ALA A 127 1.81 -20.87 4.50
C ALA A 127 1.45 -19.49 3.92
N LYS A 128 0.50 -18.80 4.56
CA LYS A 128 0.09 -17.43 4.22
C LYS A 128 1.26 -16.44 4.35
N ALA A 129 2.03 -16.53 5.43
CA ALA A 129 3.22 -15.70 5.64
C ALA A 129 4.27 -15.88 4.53
N ARG A 130 4.45 -17.10 4.01
CA ARG A 130 5.40 -17.37 2.91
C ARG A 130 4.89 -16.79 1.60
N GLU A 131 3.63 -17.01 1.27
CA GLU A 131 2.98 -16.44 0.08
C GLU A 131 3.09 -14.91 0.07
N TRP A 132 2.88 -14.28 1.23
CA TRP A 132 2.80 -12.83 1.33
C TRP A 132 4.13 -12.13 1.64
N SER A 133 5.19 -12.87 1.98
CA SER A 133 6.48 -12.27 2.34
C SER A 133 7.13 -11.42 1.23
N SER A 134 6.73 -11.64 -0.03
CA SER A 134 7.25 -10.89 -1.18
C SER A 134 6.39 -9.68 -1.57
N LEU A 135 5.15 -9.60 -1.07
CA LEU A 135 4.20 -8.54 -1.43
C LEU A 135 4.67 -7.14 -1.01
N PRO A 136 5.20 -6.93 0.22
CA PRO A 136 5.75 -5.63 0.65
C PRO A 136 6.70 -4.98 -0.35
N ASN A 137 7.70 -5.74 -0.80
CA ASN A 137 8.74 -5.23 -1.69
C ASN A 137 8.18 -4.98 -3.08
N LYS A 138 7.41 -5.93 -3.65
CA LYS A 138 6.80 -5.76 -4.98
C LYS A 138 5.92 -4.51 -5.05
N MET A 139 5.15 -4.24 -4.00
CA MET A 139 4.27 -3.09 -3.95
C MET A 139 5.00 -1.75 -3.91
N ALA A 140 6.14 -1.69 -3.23
CA ALA A 140 6.96 -0.49 -3.23
C ALA A 140 7.77 -0.35 -4.53
N ASP A 141 8.40 -1.44 -4.98
CA ASP A 141 9.41 -1.45 -6.02
C ASP A 141 8.84 -1.27 -7.42
N VAL A 142 7.70 -1.91 -7.74
CA VAL A 142 7.09 -1.83 -9.07
C VAL A 142 6.74 -0.39 -9.46
N PRO A 143 5.95 0.36 -8.66
CA PRO A 143 5.66 1.76 -8.98
C PRO A 143 6.89 2.67 -8.80
N PHE A 144 7.80 2.35 -7.88
CA PHE A 144 9.06 3.10 -7.72
C PHE A 144 9.94 3.04 -8.98
N GLU A 145 10.15 1.85 -9.54
CA GLU A 145 10.94 1.66 -10.76
C GLU A 145 10.28 2.33 -11.97
N TRP A 146 8.95 2.39 -12.02
CA TRP A 146 8.24 3.19 -13.02
C TRP A 146 8.57 4.69 -12.87
N THR A 147 8.47 5.25 -11.66
CA THR A 147 8.75 6.67 -11.40
C THR A 147 10.19 7.01 -11.75
N LYS A 148 11.14 6.16 -11.36
CA LYS A 148 12.56 6.31 -11.66
C LYS A 148 12.82 6.39 -13.17
N LYS A 149 12.18 5.52 -13.97
CA LYS A 149 12.25 5.58 -15.44
C LYS A 149 11.71 6.89 -16.00
N GLN A 150 10.62 7.42 -15.44
CA GLN A 150 10.10 8.73 -15.86
C GLN A 150 11.08 9.87 -15.53
N MET A 151 11.69 9.86 -14.34
CA MET A 151 12.64 10.91 -13.95
C MET A 151 13.84 11.00 -14.91
N VAL A 152 14.40 9.86 -15.32
CA VAL A 152 15.52 9.82 -16.29
C VAL A 152 15.11 10.39 -17.65
N LYS A 153 13.87 10.16 -18.09
CA LYS A 153 13.35 10.68 -19.36
C LYS A 153 13.21 12.20 -19.39
N TYR A 154 12.85 12.82 -18.26
CA TYR A 154 12.61 14.27 -18.17
C TYR A 154 13.85 15.07 -17.72
N PHE A 155 14.87 14.41 -17.18
CA PHE A 155 16.15 15.02 -16.80
C PHE A 155 17.32 14.16 -17.34
N PRO A 156 17.57 14.19 -18.65
CA PRO A 156 18.75 13.54 -19.20
C PRO A 156 20.00 14.24 -18.64
N SER A 157 20.91 13.43 -18.08
CA SER A 157 22.21 13.83 -17.55
C SER A 157 23.11 14.47 -18.60
#